data_AF-A0A8T1QYR5-F1
#
_entry.id   AF-A0A8T1QYR5-F1
#
_cell.length_a   1.000
_cell.length_b   1.000
_cell.length_c   1.000
_cell.angle_alpha   90.00
_cell.angle_beta   90.00
_cell.angle_gamma   90.00
#
_symmetry.space_group_name_H-M   'P 1'
#
loop_
_entity.id
_entity.type
_entity.pdbx_description
1 polymer ?
#
loop_
_entity_poly.entity_id
_entity_poly.type
_entity_poly.pdbx_seq_one_letter_code
_entity_poly.pdbx_strand_id
1 'polypeptide(L)'
;MYQALEKCSFQFEHCWHLLKDQPKWIWRATKEDPKRRKTMSPSPTPTRCSGATIDSAFDMEADEVMENEVIELDRPIGRKAEKGKRKAQSKQAEENFQLRKMKYTLLEESRTQEKEFYRMKAEKMEYDKEKEEKKLRLEDERLRLEAEKMVIEREKELAKIRQDDERLRLEAQKVELAAKESDQRIMMMDLSGMPEMQRLYFQQLQREIMARRSTCQD
;
A
#
# COMPACT_ATOMS: atom_id res chain seq x y z
N MET A 1 0.71 3.99 -20.00
CA MET A 1 0.96 4.18 -21.44
C MET A 1 0.40 3.00 -22.25
N TYR A 2 0.80 1.74 -21.99
CA TYR A 2 0.27 0.55 -22.68
C TYR A 2 -1.25 0.34 -22.54
N GLN A 3 -1.76 0.38 -21.30
CA GLN A 3 -3.19 0.19 -21.01
C GLN A 3 -4.10 1.25 -21.65
N ALA A 4 -3.56 2.45 -21.93
CA ALA A 4 -4.28 3.53 -22.59
C ALA A 4 -4.39 3.34 -24.11
N LEU A 5 -3.45 2.61 -24.73
CA LEU A 5 -3.41 2.35 -26.16
C LEU A 5 -4.16 1.07 -26.54
N GLU A 6 -3.94 -0.01 -25.77
CA GLU A 6 -4.44 -1.35 -26.11
C GLU A 6 -5.70 -1.74 -25.32
N LYS A 7 -6.18 -0.87 -24.43
CA LYS A 7 -7.35 -1.08 -23.54
C LYS A 7 -7.34 -2.39 -22.74
N CYS A 8 -6.21 -3.08 -22.66
CA CYS A 8 -6.01 -4.28 -21.88
C CYS A 8 -4.82 -4.12 -20.92
N SER A 9 -4.87 -4.83 -19.79
CA SER A 9 -3.76 -4.87 -18.84
C SER A 9 -2.62 -5.72 -19.39
N PHE A 10 -1.38 -5.26 -19.27
CA PHE A 10 -0.21 -6.00 -19.70
C PHE A 10 -0.11 -7.31 -18.90
N GLN A 11 -0.23 -8.44 -19.58
CA GLN A 11 -0.38 -9.76 -18.95
C GLN A 11 0.88 -10.21 -18.19
N PHE A 12 2.05 -9.65 -18.52
CA PHE A 12 3.34 -9.99 -17.90
C PHE A 12 3.87 -8.89 -16.97
N GLU A 13 3.01 -7.98 -16.51
CA GLU A 13 3.40 -6.93 -15.56
C GLU A 13 4.01 -7.52 -14.29
N HIS A 14 3.53 -8.69 -13.86
CA HIS A 14 4.08 -9.43 -12.73
C HIS A 14 5.53 -9.89 -12.96
N CYS A 15 5.89 -10.27 -14.18
CA CYS A 15 7.26 -10.70 -14.51
C CYS A 15 8.26 -9.54 -14.40
N TRP A 16 7.84 -8.32 -14.74
CA TRP A 16 8.66 -7.12 -14.53
C TRP A 16 8.96 -6.90 -13.05
N HIS A 17 7.94 -7.00 -12.20
CA HIS A 17 8.11 -6.86 -10.75
C HIS A 17 9.05 -7.91 -10.15
N LEU A 18 9.06 -9.14 -10.68
CA LEU A 18 9.97 -10.21 -10.26
C LEU A 18 11.43 -10.01 -10.72
N LEU A 19 11.62 -9.39 -11.89
CA LEU A 19 12.92 -9.32 -12.55
C LEU A 19 13.65 -7.99 -12.37
N LYS A 20 12.94 -6.89 -12.08
CA LYS A 20 13.51 -5.54 -12.00
C LYS A 20 14.66 -5.42 -11.00
N ASP A 21 14.61 -6.19 -9.91
CA ASP A 21 15.60 -6.14 -8.83
C ASP A 21 16.71 -7.19 -8.98
N GLN A 22 16.74 -7.93 -10.09
CA GLN A 22 17.78 -8.93 -10.32
C GLN A 22 19.14 -8.25 -10.64
N PRO A 23 20.25 -8.70 -10.03
CA PRO A 23 21.56 -8.05 -10.15
C PRO A 23 22.03 -7.87 -11.59
N LYS A 24 21.67 -8.81 -12.49
CA LYS A 24 22.00 -8.76 -13.92
C LYS A 24 21.43 -7.55 -14.66
N TRP A 25 20.36 -6.95 -14.14
CA TRP A 25 19.71 -5.76 -14.73
C TRP A 25 20.08 -4.47 -13.99
N ILE A 26 20.37 -4.54 -12.68
CA ILE A 26 20.78 -3.37 -11.88
C ILE A 26 22.21 -2.91 -12.23
N TRP A 27 23.13 -3.85 -12.50
CA TRP A 27 24.55 -3.52 -12.71
C TRP A 27 24.82 -2.67 -13.98
N ARG A 28 23.88 -2.67 -14.91
CA ARG A 28 23.92 -1.85 -16.14
C ARG A 28 23.51 -0.40 -15.91
N ALA A 29 22.79 -0.10 -14.82
CA ALA A 29 22.32 1.26 -14.52
C ALA A 29 23.36 2.09 -13.73
N THR A 30 24.31 1.45 -13.06
CA THR A 30 25.28 2.13 -12.15
C THR A 30 26.70 2.16 -12.66
N LYS A 31 26.98 1.65 -13.87
CA LYS A 31 28.29 1.83 -14.52
C LYS A 31 28.13 2.59 -15.82
N GLU A 32 28.44 3.87 -15.76
CA GLU A 32 29.08 4.53 -16.89
C GLU A 32 30.38 3.76 -17.18
N ASP A 33 30.40 2.98 -18.25
CA ASP A 33 31.63 2.34 -18.72
C ASP A 33 32.58 3.40 -19.30
N PRO A 34 33.83 3.53 -18.80
CA PRO A 34 34.84 4.29 -19.51
C PRO A 34 35.30 3.48 -20.73
N LYS A 35 34.91 4.00 -21.91
CA LYS A 35 35.51 3.79 -23.24
C LYS A 35 36.73 2.86 -23.27
N ARG A 36 36.56 1.64 -23.80
CA ARG A 36 37.65 0.91 -24.47
C ARG A 36 37.30 0.68 -25.94
N ARG A 37 37.76 1.61 -26.78
CA ARG A 37 38.04 1.33 -28.19
C ARG A 37 39.27 0.42 -28.25
N LYS A 38 39.16 -0.75 -28.88
CA LYS A 38 40.21 -1.31 -29.73
C LYS A 38 39.56 -2.22 -30.77
N THR A 39 40.04 -2.01 -31.99
CA THR A 39 39.53 -2.42 -33.29
C THR A 39 39.75 -3.91 -33.61
N MET A 40 38.92 -4.39 -34.53
CA MET A 40 38.81 -5.71 -35.16
C MET A 40 40.12 -6.34 -35.68
N SER A 41 40.24 -7.69 -35.59
CA SER A 41 40.41 -8.62 -36.74
C SER A 41 40.47 -10.10 -36.26
N PRO A 42 40.14 -11.14 -37.09
CA PRO A 42 39.63 -12.44 -36.61
C PRO A 42 40.51 -13.70 -36.90
N SER A 43 40.05 -14.84 -36.31
CA SER A 43 40.17 -16.26 -36.76
C SER A 43 41.33 -17.14 -36.18
N PRO A 44 41.31 -18.50 -36.26
CA PRO A 44 40.43 -19.41 -35.50
C PRO A 44 41.11 -20.66 -34.86
N THR A 45 40.39 -21.32 -33.93
CA THR A 45 40.38 -22.77 -33.56
C THR A 45 41.52 -23.43 -32.73
N PRO A 46 41.22 -24.55 -32.01
CA PRO A 46 41.82 -24.97 -30.73
C PRO A 46 42.77 -26.18 -30.85
N THR A 47 43.52 -26.56 -29.78
CA THR A 47 43.90 -27.97 -29.44
C THR A 47 44.93 -28.12 -28.29
N ARG A 48 44.52 -28.90 -27.27
CA ARG A 48 45.21 -29.90 -26.41
C ARG A 48 46.36 -29.57 -25.41
N CYS A 49 46.35 -30.46 -24.41
CA CYS A 49 47.04 -30.56 -23.12
C CYS A 49 48.48 -31.11 -23.14
N SER A 50 49.05 -31.16 -21.92
CA SER A 50 50.22 -31.93 -21.41
C SER A 50 51.55 -31.17 -21.51
N GLY A 51 52.47 -31.17 -20.52
CA GLY A 51 52.56 -31.84 -19.23
C GLY A 51 53.91 -31.48 -18.56
N ALA A 52 53.98 -31.77 -17.26
CA ALA A 52 55.11 -31.85 -16.29
C ALA A 52 56.56 -31.46 -16.68
N THR A 53 57.25 -30.78 -15.74
CA THR A 53 58.42 -31.32 -15.01
C THR A 53 58.74 -30.51 -13.73
N ILE A 54 58.80 -31.28 -12.63
CA ILE A 54 59.53 -31.14 -11.35
C ILE A 54 60.89 -30.40 -11.41
N ASP A 55 61.23 -29.62 -10.38
CA ASP A 55 62.16 -30.09 -9.32
C ASP A 55 62.20 -29.19 -8.07
N SER A 56 62.44 -29.83 -6.92
CA SER A 56 62.41 -29.27 -5.56
C SER A 56 63.70 -29.64 -4.83
N ALA A 57 64.30 -28.68 -4.11
CA ALA A 57 65.24 -28.88 -2.99
C ALA A 57 65.29 -27.54 -2.22
N PHE A 58 64.79 -27.38 -0.99
CA PHE A 58 65.23 -27.95 0.30
C PHE A 58 66.76 -27.83 0.49
N ASP A 59 67.24 -26.92 1.34
CA ASP A 59 67.53 -27.27 2.74
C ASP A 59 68.00 -26.05 3.56
N MET A 60 67.78 -26.17 4.87
CA MET A 60 67.98 -25.23 5.96
C MET A 60 69.24 -25.65 6.71
N GLU A 61 70.18 -24.74 6.98
CA GLU A 61 71.17 -25.00 8.03
C GLU A 61 71.61 -23.71 8.72
N ALA A 62 71.51 -23.75 10.04
CA ALA A 62 72.03 -22.80 10.99
C ALA A 62 73.42 -23.28 11.41
N ASP A 63 74.41 -22.38 11.45
CA ASP A 63 75.61 -22.60 12.24
C ASP A 63 76.11 -21.28 12.85
N GLU A 64 76.40 -21.32 14.14
CA GLU A 64 76.86 -20.23 14.98
C GLU A 64 78.38 -20.11 14.88
N VAL A 65 78.93 -18.93 14.53
CA VAL A 65 80.33 -18.60 14.86
C VAL A 65 80.51 -17.10 15.16
N MET A 66 80.77 -16.84 16.45
CA MET A 66 81.63 -15.83 17.10
C MET A 66 81.75 -14.38 16.58
N GLU A 67 81.43 -13.47 17.52
CA GLU A 67 82.10 -12.22 17.89
C GLU A 67 83.00 -11.52 16.85
N ASN A 68 82.59 -10.32 16.46
CA ASN A 68 83.52 -9.21 16.39
C ASN A 68 82.80 -7.87 16.64
N GLU A 69 83.04 -7.33 17.83
CA GLU A 69 82.64 -6.01 18.29
C GLU A 69 83.41 -4.93 17.50
N VAL A 70 82.82 -4.43 16.42
CA VAL A 70 83.28 -3.18 15.77
C VAL A 70 82.46 -2.04 16.36
N ILE A 71 83.04 -1.40 17.38
CA ILE A 71 82.57 -0.13 17.91
C ILE A 71 82.72 0.91 16.79
N GLU A 72 81.64 1.14 16.04
CA GLU A 72 81.51 2.29 15.16
C GLU A 72 81.42 3.54 16.04
N LEU A 73 82.58 4.15 16.30
CA LEU A 73 82.71 5.45 16.96
C LEU A 73 82.09 6.53 16.07
N ASP A 74 80.77 6.66 16.14
CA ASP A 74 80.01 7.67 15.41
C ASP A 74 80.40 9.06 15.92
N ARG A 75 80.92 9.89 15.02
CA ARG A 75 81.41 11.25 15.33
C ARG A 75 80.21 12.10 15.79
N PRO A 76 80.32 12.92 16.84
CA PRO A 76 79.18 13.68 17.34
C PRO A 76 78.61 14.58 16.24
N ILE A 77 77.33 14.36 15.93
CA ILE A 77 76.64 15.04 14.86
C ILE A 77 76.66 16.56 15.11
N GLY A 78 77.22 17.31 14.16
CA GLY A 78 77.46 18.74 14.35
C GLY A 78 76.16 19.53 14.54
N ARG A 79 76.24 20.59 15.37
CA ARG A 79 75.13 21.51 15.76
C ARG A 79 74.26 22.05 14.61
N LYS A 80 74.73 22.00 13.35
CA LYS A 80 73.96 22.42 12.17
C LYS A 80 72.92 21.38 11.70
N ALA A 81 73.17 20.08 11.87
CA ALA A 81 72.23 19.02 11.50
C ALA A 81 71.09 18.87 12.54
N GLU A 82 71.40 19.05 13.83
CA GLU A 82 70.42 19.00 14.93
C GLU A 82 69.39 20.14 14.85
N LYS A 83 69.81 21.36 14.47
CA LYS A 83 68.90 22.51 14.26
C LYS A 83 67.93 22.29 13.10
N GLY A 84 68.35 21.59 12.05
CA GLY A 84 67.49 21.18 10.93
C GLY A 84 66.42 20.17 11.36
N LYS A 85 66.82 19.14 12.13
CA LYS A 85 65.89 18.13 12.69
C LYS A 85 64.86 18.74 13.63
N ARG A 86 65.25 19.67 14.52
CA ARG A 86 64.31 20.37 15.42
C ARG A 86 63.29 21.26 14.68
N LYS A 87 63.71 21.94 13.60
CA LYS A 87 62.78 22.73 12.76
C LYS A 87 61.82 21.84 11.96
N ALA A 88 62.30 20.71 11.43
CA ALA A 88 61.45 19.74 10.73
C ALA A 88 60.44 19.08 11.68
N GLN A 89 60.86 18.70 12.89
CA GLN A 89 59.97 18.17 13.94
C GLN A 89 58.95 19.22 14.42
N SER A 90 59.35 20.49 14.55
CA SER A 90 58.42 21.58 14.88
C SER A 90 57.37 21.80 13.78
N LYS A 91 57.75 21.69 12.51
CA LYS A 91 56.82 21.80 11.38
C LYS A 91 55.87 20.60 11.30
N GLN A 92 56.40 19.39 11.54
CA GLN A 92 55.60 18.16 11.61
C GLN A 92 54.64 18.17 12.81
N ALA A 93 55.03 18.73 13.95
CA ALA A 93 54.16 18.89 15.11
C ALA A 93 53.01 19.86 14.82
N GLU A 94 53.29 20.98 14.14
CA GLU A 94 52.27 21.93 13.68
C GLU A 94 51.30 21.29 12.69
N GLU A 95 51.80 20.55 11.69
CA GLU A 95 50.97 19.81 10.72
C GLU A 95 50.08 18.76 11.42
N ASN A 96 50.61 18.05 12.41
CA ASN A 96 49.83 17.10 13.23
C ASN A 96 48.76 17.79 14.08
N PHE A 97 49.06 18.97 14.63
CA PHE A 97 48.09 19.76 15.38
C PHE A 97 46.94 20.22 14.48
N GLN A 98 47.24 20.72 13.28
CA GLN A 98 46.22 21.10 12.30
C GLN A 98 45.38 19.89 11.85
N LEU A 99 46.01 18.73 11.61
CA LEU A 99 45.29 17.51 11.25
C LEU A 99 44.34 17.04 12.37
N ARG A 100 44.77 17.11 13.63
CA ARG A 100 43.92 16.79 14.80
C ARG A 100 42.74 17.74 14.91
N LYS A 101 42.97 19.03 14.69
CA LYS A 101 41.91 20.06 14.67
C LYS A 101 40.88 19.77 13.57
N MET A 102 41.34 19.50 12.34
CA MET A 102 40.47 19.13 11.22
C MET A 102 39.68 17.84 11.46
N LYS A 103 40.31 16.83 12.08
CA LYS A 103 39.63 15.58 12.44
C LYS A 103 38.53 15.81 13.48
N TYR A 104 38.78 16.68 14.47
CA TYR A 104 37.80 17.04 15.49
C TYR A 104 36.60 17.77 14.88
N THR A 105 36.84 18.76 14.00
CA THR A 105 35.75 19.49 13.34
C THR A 105 34.90 18.58 12.46
N LEU A 106 35.52 17.69 11.68
CA LEU A 106 34.80 16.73 10.85
C LEU A 106 33.96 15.75 11.68
N LEU A 107 34.48 15.31 12.82
CA LEU A 107 33.74 14.42 13.73
C LEU A 107 32.54 15.14 14.37
N GLU A 108 32.71 16.40 14.77
CA GLU A 108 31.61 17.21 15.30
C GLU A 108 30.55 17.47 14.20
N GLU A 109 30.98 17.80 12.98
CA GLU A 109 30.09 17.94 11.81
C GLU A 109 29.30 16.65 11.53
N SER A 110 29.97 15.50 11.52
CA SER A 110 29.31 14.19 11.33
C SER A 110 28.26 13.93 12.41
N ARG A 111 28.58 14.22 13.68
CA ARG A 111 27.64 14.10 14.80
C ARG A 111 26.45 15.07 14.67
N THR A 112 26.66 16.28 14.15
CA THR A 112 25.55 17.21 13.89
C THR A 112 24.66 16.71 12.75
N GLN A 113 25.23 16.24 11.64
CA GLN A 113 24.48 15.69 10.50
C GLN A 113 23.63 14.48 10.91
N GLU A 114 24.17 13.61 11.75
CA GLU A 114 23.45 12.45 12.27
C GLU A 114 22.22 12.87 13.10
N LYS A 115 22.37 13.84 14.02
CA LYS A 115 21.25 14.40 14.79
C LYS A 115 20.19 15.03 13.87
N GLU A 116 20.64 15.78 12.88
CA GLU A 116 19.81 16.41 11.86
C GLU A 116 19.00 15.36 11.08
N PHE A 117 19.64 14.25 10.69
CA PHE A 117 19.00 13.13 10.02
C PHE A 117 17.92 12.49 10.89
N TYR A 118 18.20 12.24 12.17
CA TYR A 118 17.20 11.68 13.10
C TYR A 118 16.04 12.64 13.33
N ARG A 119 16.30 13.95 13.41
CA ARG A 119 15.26 14.97 13.54
C ARG A 119 14.35 14.98 12.31
N MET A 120 14.92 15.05 11.11
CA MET A 120 14.15 15.00 9.84
C MET A 120 13.36 13.71 9.72
N LYS A 121 13.93 12.57 10.16
CA LYS A 121 13.24 11.29 10.16
C LYS A 121 12.06 11.26 11.13
N ALA A 122 12.23 11.83 12.33
CA ALA A 122 11.15 11.94 13.32
C ALA A 122 10.01 12.85 12.82
N GLU A 123 10.35 14.01 12.26
CA GLU A 123 9.38 14.95 11.68
C GLU A 123 8.58 14.31 10.54
N LYS A 124 9.25 13.56 9.65
CA LYS A 124 8.58 12.81 8.58
C LYS A 124 7.61 11.78 9.12
N MET A 125 8.01 11.02 10.15
CA MET A 125 7.14 10.03 10.78
C MET A 125 5.91 10.66 11.44
N GLU A 126 6.07 11.82 12.07
CA GLU A 126 4.97 12.57 12.67
C GLU A 126 4.00 13.10 11.61
N TYR A 127 4.52 13.67 10.52
CA TYR A 127 3.72 14.10 9.38
C TYR A 127 2.91 12.94 8.76
N ASP A 128 3.56 11.79 8.55
CA ASP A 128 2.89 10.61 8.01
C ASP A 128 1.79 10.11 8.96
N LYS A 129 2.04 10.13 10.28
CA LYS A 129 1.04 9.79 11.30
C LYS A 129 -0.14 10.75 11.29
N GLU A 130 0.10 12.06 11.30
CA GLU A 130 -0.95 13.08 11.25
C GLU A 130 -1.80 12.95 9.98
N LYS A 131 -1.16 12.67 8.84
CA LYS A 131 -1.85 12.44 7.57
C LYS A 131 -2.76 11.21 7.63
N GLU A 132 -2.29 10.10 8.17
CA GLU A 132 -3.11 8.90 8.33
C GLU A 132 -4.25 9.12 9.36
N GLU A 133 -4.00 9.85 10.44
CA GLU A 133 -5.06 10.23 11.40
C GLU A 133 -6.12 11.13 10.74
N LYS A 134 -5.73 12.12 9.94
CA LYS A 134 -6.67 12.95 9.16
C LYS A 134 -7.48 12.12 8.18
N LYS A 135 -6.84 11.19 7.48
CA LYS A 135 -7.51 10.26 6.57
C LYS A 135 -8.52 9.37 7.31
N LEU A 136 -8.14 8.84 8.48
CA LEU A 136 -9.03 8.03 9.30
C LEU A 136 -10.23 8.83 9.80
N ARG A 137 -10.04 10.09 10.23
CA ARG A 137 -11.13 10.98 10.64
C ARG A 137 -12.13 11.23 9.53
N LEU A 138 -11.65 11.49 8.31
CA LEU A 138 -12.52 11.69 7.16
C LEU A 138 -13.30 10.42 6.80
N GLU A 139 -12.68 9.25 6.91
CA GLU A 139 -13.35 7.96 6.67
C GLU A 139 -14.42 7.68 7.72
N ASP A 140 -14.14 7.94 9.00
CA ASP A 140 -15.10 7.79 10.10
C ASP A 140 -16.30 8.74 9.94
N GLU A 141 -16.04 10.00 9.57
CA GLU A 141 -17.10 10.96 9.25
C GLU A 141 -17.94 10.51 8.05
N ARG A 142 -17.31 9.98 7.00
CA ARG A 142 -18.03 9.43 5.84
C ARG A 142 -18.92 8.26 6.26
N LEU A 143 -18.39 7.33 7.04
CA LEU A 143 -19.11 6.15 7.51
C LEU A 143 -20.30 6.55 8.40
N ARG A 144 -20.13 7.57 9.25
CA ARG A 144 -21.20 8.13 10.09
C ARG A 144 -22.31 8.74 9.23
N LEU A 145 -21.98 9.56 8.24
CA LEU A 145 -22.96 10.16 7.33
C LEU A 145 -23.69 9.09 6.51
N GLU A 146 -22.99 8.04 6.09
CA GLU A 146 -23.58 6.90 5.38
C GLU A 146 -24.56 6.13 6.27
N ALA A 147 -24.19 5.87 7.53
CA ALA A 147 -25.08 5.23 8.51
C ALA A 147 -26.34 6.07 8.79
N GLU A 148 -26.19 7.39 8.96
CA GLU A 148 -27.32 8.31 9.16
C GLU A 148 -28.25 8.33 7.95
N LYS A 149 -27.69 8.34 6.73
CA LYS A 149 -28.47 8.26 5.49
C LYS A 149 -29.28 6.96 5.42
N MET A 150 -28.69 5.83 5.80
CA MET A 150 -29.39 4.53 5.84
C MET A 150 -30.55 4.52 6.85
N VAL A 151 -30.39 5.18 8.00
CA VAL A 151 -31.48 5.31 8.99
C VAL A 151 -32.63 6.14 8.42
N ILE A 152 -32.34 7.30 7.84
CA ILE A 152 -33.35 8.17 7.23
C ILE A 152 -34.09 7.44 6.10
N GLU A 153 -33.38 6.67 5.28
CA GLU A 153 -33.98 5.91 4.18
C GLU A 153 -34.92 4.81 4.71
N ARG A 154 -34.52 4.08 5.75
CA ARG A 154 -35.37 3.09 6.41
C ARG A 154 -36.62 3.73 7.03
N GLU A 155 -36.49 4.88 7.68
CA GLU A 155 -37.63 5.60 8.26
C GLU A 155 -38.62 6.07 7.20
N LYS A 156 -38.12 6.57 6.05
CA LYS A 156 -38.94 6.94 4.90
C LYS A 156 -39.70 5.74 4.33
N GLU A 157 -39.04 4.59 4.18
CA GLU A 157 -39.68 3.37 3.69
C GLU A 157 -40.78 2.90 4.66
N LEU A 158 -40.49 2.90 5.97
CA LEU A 158 -41.50 2.57 6.99
C LEU A 158 -42.68 3.56 6.97
N ALA A 159 -42.43 4.85 6.76
CA ALA A 159 -43.49 5.85 6.65
C ALA A 159 -44.37 5.60 5.42
N LYS A 160 -43.77 5.21 4.28
CA LYS A 160 -44.48 4.85 3.07
C LYS A 160 -45.36 3.60 3.28
N ILE A 161 -44.82 2.56 3.91
CA ILE A 161 -45.58 1.35 4.25
C ILE A 161 -46.80 1.71 5.12
N ARG A 162 -46.62 2.53 6.17
CA ARG A 162 -47.74 2.97 7.01
C ARG A 162 -48.81 3.72 6.23
N GLN A 163 -48.41 4.60 5.33
CA GLN A 163 -49.34 5.34 4.48
C GLN A 163 -50.11 4.42 3.53
N ASP A 164 -49.43 3.43 2.93
CA ASP A 164 -50.06 2.44 2.06
C ASP A 164 -51.00 1.51 2.84
N ASP A 165 -50.66 1.12 4.06
CA ASP A 165 -51.51 0.34 4.96
C ASP A 165 -52.78 1.12 5.35
N GLU A 166 -52.65 2.40 5.71
CA GLU A 166 -53.80 3.27 5.99
C GLU A 166 -54.70 3.44 4.76
N ARG A 167 -54.11 3.66 3.58
CA ARG A 167 -54.85 3.74 2.31
C ARG A 167 -55.60 2.44 2.02
N LEU A 168 -54.94 1.29 2.19
CA LEU A 168 -55.55 -0.02 1.97
C LEU A 168 -56.71 -0.26 2.94
N ARG A 169 -56.55 0.15 4.20
CA ARG A 169 -57.61 0.06 5.21
C ARG A 169 -58.83 0.91 4.87
N LEU A 170 -58.62 2.14 4.42
CA LEU A 170 -59.71 3.02 3.98
C LEU A 170 -60.42 2.47 2.73
N GLU A 171 -59.67 1.94 1.76
CA GLU A 171 -60.25 1.31 0.57
C GLU A 171 -61.06 0.06 0.94
N ALA A 172 -60.55 -0.78 1.85
CA ALA A 172 -61.28 -1.94 2.34
C ALA A 172 -62.59 -1.56 3.02
N GLN A 173 -62.59 -0.54 3.88
CA GLN A 173 -63.82 -0.02 4.50
C GLN A 173 -64.81 0.54 3.47
N LYS A 174 -64.30 1.25 2.44
CA LYS A 174 -65.12 1.79 1.37
C LYS A 174 -65.77 0.68 0.53
N VAL A 175 -65.02 -0.37 0.20
CA VAL A 175 -65.55 -1.54 -0.52
C VAL A 175 -66.59 -2.27 0.33
N GLU A 176 -66.35 -2.45 1.63
CA GLU A 176 -67.32 -3.07 2.54
C GLU A 176 -68.61 -2.25 2.64
N LEU A 177 -68.50 -0.92 2.77
CA LEU A 177 -69.66 -0.04 2.80
C LEU A 177 -70.43 -0.09 1.47
N ALA A 178 -69.74 -0.03 0.33
CA ALA A 178 -70.36 -0.14 -0.99
C ALA A 178 -71.08 -1.48 -1.20
N ALA A 179 -70.51 -2.58 -0.69
CA ALA A 179 -71.15 -3.90 -0.70
C ALA A 179 -72.41 -3.93 0.18
N LYS A 180 -72.36 -3.33 1.38
CA LYS A 180 -73.53 -3.20 2.25
C LYS A 180 -74.64 -2.38 1.58
N GLU A 181 -74.29 -1.28 0.91
CA GLU A 181 -75.24 -0.45 0.17
C GLU A 181 -75.82 -1.18 -1.05
N SER A 182 -75.03 -1.92 -1.81
CA SER A 182 -75.55 -2.72 -2.94
C SER A 182 -76.52 -3.80 -2.46
N ASP A 183 -76.17 -4.48 -1.37
CA ASP A 183 -77.04 -5.47 -0.77
C ASP A 183 -78.34 -4.82 -0.26
N GLN A 184 -78.27 -3.65 0.39
CA GLN A 184 -79.46 -2.89 0.80
C GLN A 184 -80.35 -2.53 -0.38
N ARG A 185 -79.76 -2.08 -1.50
CA ARG A 185 -80.51 -1.80 -2.73
C ARG A 185 -81.24 -3.03 -3.26
N ILE A 186 -80.60 -4.21 -3.26
CA ILE A 186 -81.21 -5.47 -3.69
C ILE A 186 -82.32 -5.91 -2.72
N MET A 187 -82.12 -5.76 -1.42
CA MET A 187 -83.10 -6.12 -0.39
C MET A 187 -84.35 -5.23 -0.41
N MET A 188 -84.22 -3.95 -0.78
CA MET A 188 -85.33 -2.99 -0.82
C MET A 188 -86.02 -2.89 -2.20
N MET A 189 -85.58 -3.63 -3.21
CA MET A 189 -86.16 -3.57 -4.55
C MET A 189 -87.54 -4.26 -4.59
N ASP A 190 -88.56 -3.57 -5.11
CA ASP A 190 -89.89 -4.14 -5.31
C ASP A 190 -89.89 -5.12 -6.49
N LEU A 191 -90.43 -6.31 -6.25
CA LEU A 191 -90.47 -7.43 -7.19
C LEU A 191 -91.87 -7.70 -7.74
N SER A 192 -92.90 -7.00 -7.25
CA SER A 192 -94.30 -7.27 -7.58
C SER A 192 -94.64 -6.99 -9.05
N GLY A 193 -93.93 -6.04 -9.68
CA GLY A 193 -94.14 -5.63 -11.08
C GLY A 193 -93.19 -6.27 -12.10
N MET A 194 -92.37 -7.24 -11.69
CA MET A 194 -91.29 -7.79 -12.54
C MET A 194 -91.66 -9.11 -13.22
N PRO A 195 -91.15 -9.40 -14.45
CA PRO A 195 -91.27 -10.69 -15.11
C PRO A 195 -90.74 -11.86 -14.26
N GLU A 196 -91.36 -13.04 -14.40
CA GLU A 196 -91.10 -14.22 -13.56
C GLU A 196 -89.61 -14.54 -13.38
N MET A 197 -88.88 -14.62 -14.49
CA MET A 197 -87.45 -14.96 -14.47
C MET A 197 -86.60 -13.94 -13.69
N GLN A 198 -86.89 -12.64 -13.83
CA GLN A 198 -86.16 -11.58 -13.13
C GLN A 198 -86.52 -11.57 -11.64
N ARG A 199 -87.80 -11.79 -11.31
CA ARG A 199 -88.27 -11.91 -9.94
C ARG A 199 -87.57 -13.05 -9.19
N LEU A 200 -87.51 -14.25 -9.79
CA LEU A 200 -86.83 -15.41 -9.19
C LEU A 200 -85.33 -15.14 -8.99
N TYR A 201 -84.68 -14.47 -9.94
CA TYR A 201 -83.28 -14.09 -9.84
C TYR A 201 -83.01 -13.18 -8.63
N PHE A 202 -83.78 -12.10 -8.46
CA PHE A 202 -83.59 -11.19 -7.32
C PHE A 202 -84.03 -11.81 -5.98
N GLN A 203 -85.06 -12.67 -5.95
CA GLN A 203 -85.41 -13.43 -4.74
C GLN A 203 -84.28 -14.38 -4.31
N GLN A 204 -83.58 -15.00 -5.26
CA GLN A 204 -82.41 -15.81 -4.97
C GLN A 204 -81.27 -14.95 -4.38
N LEU A 205 -80.97 -13.79 -4.98
CA LEU A 205 -79.97 -12.86 -4.45
C LEU A 205 -80.31 -12.37 -3.03
N GLN A 206 -81.57 -12.04 -2.75
CA GLN A 206 -82.02 -11.64 -1.41
C GLN A 206 -81.77 -12.75 -0.38
N ARG A 207 -82.06 -14.02 -0.73
CA ARG A 207 -81.78 -15.18 0.14
C ARG A 207 -80.29 -15.36 0.40
N GLU A 208 -79.45 -15.23 -0.63
CA GLU A 208 -77.99 -15.31 -0.51
C GLU A 208 -77.41 -14.20 0.39
N ILE A 209 -77.90 -12.96 0.24
CA ILE A 209 -77.51 -11.83 1.09
C ILE A 209 -77.85 -12.11 2.55
N MET A 210 -79.05 -12.60 2.84
CA MET A 210 -79.48 -12.93 4.20
C MET A 210 -78.64 -14.07 4.79
N ALA A 211 -78.32 -15.10 4.01
CA ALA A 211 -77.46 -16.21 4.42
C ALA A 211 -76.03 -15.75 4.76
N ARG A 212 -75.40 -14.93 3.91
CA ARG A 212 -74.05 -14.39 4.16
C ARG A 212 -73.99 -13.54 5.44
N ARG A 213 -75.05 -12.78 5.74
CA ARG A 213 -75.11 -11.91 6.93
C ARG A 213 -75.35 -12.68 8.22
N SER A 214 -76.13 -13.76 8.16
CA SER A 214 -76.36 -14.63 9.32
C SER A 214 -75.10 -15.40 9.70
N THR A 215 -74.26 -15.81 8.75
CA THR A 215 -72.97 -16.48 9.03
C THR A 215 -71.86 -15.56 9.56
N CYS A 216 -72.01 -14.24 9.49
CA CYS A 216 -71.02 -13.27 10.02
C CYS A 216 -71.32 -12.77 11.44
N GLN A 217 -72.41 -13.23 12.08
CA GLN A 217 -72.81 -12.81 13.43
C GLN A 217 -72.47 -13.81 14.54
N ASP A 218 -72.00 -15.02 14.19
CA ASP A 218 -71.46 -16.04 15.10
C ASP A 218 -69.92 -16.01 15.11
#